data_AF-D9QBP0-F1
#
_entry.id   AF-D9QBP0-F1
#
_cell.length_a   1.000
_cell.length_b   1.000
_cell.length_c   1.000
_cell.angle_alpha   90.00
_cell.angle_beta   90.00
_cell.angle_gamma   90.00
#
_symmetry.space_group_name_H-M   'P 1'
#
loop_
_entity.id
_entity.type
_entity.pdbx_description
1 polymer ?
#
loop_
_entity_poly.entity_id
_entity_poly.type
_entity_poly.pdbx_seq_one_letter_code
_entity_poly.pdbx_strand_id
1 'polypeptide(L)'
;MASLQDQLLKLQDKTSDAASPGTAASTSEKAIAVLALLGVDKESAVPSARLDSLGITSLDRIELTIRIEEHFGFRTTDTAVFALETVQDLIDYAEHKGEQH
;
A
#
# COMPACT_ATOMS: atom_id res chain seq x y z
N MET A 1 -14.45 -43.46 21.52
CA MET A 1 -13.53 -42.57 22.26
C MET A 1 -12.66 -41.87 21.21
N ALA A 2 -12.99 -40.63 20.84
CA ALA A 2 -12.23 -39.91 19.82
C ALA A 2 -10.86 -39.53 20.40
N SER A 3 -9.79 -39.94 19.71
CA SER A 3 -8.40 -39.77 20.14
C SER A 3 -8.07 -38.29 20.27
N LEU A 4 -7.28 -37.93 21.29
CA LEU A 4 -6.74 -36.57 21.43
C LEU A 4 -5.87 -36.17 20.22
N GLN A 5 -5.44 -37.15 19.42
CA GLN A 5 -4.72 -36.92 18.16
C GLN A 5 -5.65 -36.40 17.04
N ASP A 6 -6.92 -36.83 17.00
CA ASP A 6 -7.92 -36.30 16.05
C ASP A 6 -8.29 -34.84 16.34
N GLN A 7 -8.20 -34.42 17.62
CA GLN A 7 -8.46 -33.03 18.02
C GLN A 7 -7.27 -32.12 17.73
N LEU A 8 -6.05 -32.66 17.68
CA LEU A 8 -4.85 -31.89 17.33
C LEU A 8 -4.76 -31.61 15.82
N LEU A 9 -5.30 -32.52 14.98
CA LEU A 9 -5.32 -32.34 13.53
C LEU A 9 -6.33 -31.27 13.09
N LYS A 10 -7.42 -31.10 13.83
CA LYS A 10 -8.43 -30.04 13.59
C LYS A 10 -7.97 -28.63 13.93
N LEU A 11 -6.81 -28.47 14.57
CA LEU A 11 -6.24 -27.16 14.89
C LEU A 11 -5.22 -26.66 13.85
N GLN A 12 -4.78 -27.50 12.92
CA GLN A 12 -3.76 -27.12 11.92
C GLN A 12 -4.33 -26.79 10.52
N ASP A 13 -5.65 -26.91 10.33
CA ASP A 13 -6.31 -26.63 9.04
C ASP A 13 -7.00 -25.25 8.99
N LYS A 14 -6.93 -24.45 10.07
CA LYS A 14 -7.41 -23.06 10.06
C LYS A 14 -6.36 -22.05 9.60
N THR A 15 -5.32 -22.51 8.91
CA THR A 15 -4.48 -21.69 8.04
C THR A 15 -4.92 -21.90 6.59
N SER A 16 -6.20 -21.61 6.33
CA SER A 16 -6.74 -21.55 4.98
C SER A 16 -7.92 -20.60 4.98
N ASP A 17 -7.59 -19.31 5.05
CA ASP A 17 -8.40 -18.24 4.48
C ASP A 17 -7.35 -17.34 3.81
N ALA A 18 -7.10 -17.57 2.52
CA ALA A 18 -7.70 -16.82 1.44
C ALA A 18 -7.32 -15.33 1.51
N ALA A 19 -6.75 -14.82 0.41
CA ALA A 19 -6.40 -13.43 0.20
C ALA A 19 -7.32 -12.47 0.97
N SER A 20 -6.77 -11.74 1.93
CA SER A 20 -7.52 -10.80 2.74
C SER A 20 -8.08 -9.68 1.85
N PRO A 21 -9.41 -9.47 1.78
CA PRO A 21 -9.97 -8.25 1.19
C PRO A 21 -9.84 -7.04 2.14
N GLY A 22 -8.96 -7.12 3.15
CA GLY A 22 -8.75 -6.09 4.18
C GLY A 22 -7.54 -5.17 3.95
N THR A 23 -6.67 -5.47 2.99
CA THR A 23 -5.43 -4.69 2.78
C THR A 23 -5.68 -3.42 1.98
N ALA A 24 -6.58 -3.45 0.98
CA ALA A 24 -6.75 -2.35 0.02
C ALA A 24 -7.27 -1.03 0.63
N ALA A 25 -8.19 -1.13 1.61
CA ALA A 25 -8.64 0.05 2.35
C ALA A 25 -7.51 0.68 3.17
N SER A 26 -6.64 -0.14 3.76
CA SER A 26 -5.51 0.34 4.57
C SER A 26 -4.37 0.93 3.73
N THR A 27 -4.13 0.38 2.52
CA THR A 27 -3.08 0.87 1.63
C THR A 27 -3.45 2.21 1.02
N SER A 28 -4.70 2.35 0.56
CA SER A 28 -5.20 3.62 0.05
C SER A 28 -5.16 4.73 1.11
N GLU A 29 -5.60 4.45 2.34
CA GLU A 29 -5.50 5.40 3.46
C GLU A 29 -4.06 5.80 3.76
N LYS A 30 -3.10 4.85 3.75
CA LYS A 30 -1.68 5.13 3.94
C LYS A 30 -1.10 5.95 2.79
N ALA A 31 -1.44 5.64 1.55
CA ALA A 31 -0.96 6.37 0.38
C ALA A 31 -1.45 7.84 0.42
N ILE A 32 -2.73 8.03 0.76
CA ILE A 32 -3.31 9.37 0.97
C ILE A 32 -2.64 10.07 2.16
N ALA A 33 -2.33 9.36 3.24
CA ALA A 33 -1.61 9.94 4.37
C ALA A 33 -0.21 10.41 3.99
N VAL A 34 0.51 9.65 3.16
CA VAL A 34 1.83 10.03 2.63
C VAL A 34 1.73 11.28 1.73
N LEU A 35 0.74 11.34 0.84
CA LEU A 35 0.49 12.53 0.02
C LEU A 35 0.16 13.75 0.89
N ALA A 36 -0.57 13.56 1.98
CA ALA A 36 -0.87 14.65 2.92
C ALA A 36 0.37 15.20 3.64
N LEU A 37 1.43 14.39 3.84
CA LEU A 37 2.71 14.87 4.39
C LEU A 37 3.44 15.80 3.41
N LEU A 38 3.19 15.65 2.11
CA LEU A 38 3.71 16.51 1.04
C LEU A 38 2.84 17.76 0.82
N GLY A 39 1.81 17.97 1.64
CA GLY A 39 0.92 19.13 1.56
C GLY A 39 -0.26 18.97 0.61
N VAL A 40 -0.58 17.74 0.17
CA VAL A 40 -1.77 17.47 -0.65
C VAL A 40 -3.01 17.31 0.23
N ASP A 41 -4.12 17.94 -0.17
CA ASP A 41 -5.40 17.75 0.50
C ASP A 41 -5.93 16.33 0.31
N LYS A 42 -6.28 15.66 1.41
CA LYS A 42 -6.83 14.29 1.39
C LYS A 42 -8.12 14.17 0.58
N GLU A 43 -8.92 15.24 0.54
CA GLU A 43 -10.16 15.28 -0.25
C GLU A 43 -9.90 15.37 -1.76
N SER A 44 -8.77 15.98 -2.14
CA SER A 44 -8.34 16.10 -3.54
C SER A 44 -7.61 14.85 -4.03
N ALA A 45 -7.04 14.05 -3.12
CA ALA A 45 -6.33 12.79 -3.39
C ALA A 45 -7.28 11.64 -3.79
N VAL A 46 -8.16 11.88 -4.77
CA VAL A 46 -9.01 10.86 -5.36
C VAL A 46 -8.19 9.95 -6.29
N PRO A 47 -8.56 8.68 -6.47
CA PRO A 47 -7.74 7.74 -7.26
C PRO A 47 -7.49 8.18 -8.71
N SER A 48 -8.45 8.89 -9.32
CA SER A 48 -8.32 9.42 -10.68
C SER A 48 -7.49 10.71 -10.78
N ALA A 49 -7.09 11.32 -9.66
CA ALA A 49 -6.30 12.54 -9.67
C ALA A 49 -4.86 12.23 -10.11
N ARG A 50 -4.31 13.11 -10.96
CA ARG A 50 -2.90 13.03 -11.35
C ARG A 50 -2.05 13.64 -10.24
N LEU A 51 -0.91 13.03 -9.93
CA LEU A 51 0.01 13.52 -8.92
C LEU A 51 0.45 14.96 -9.22
N ASP A 52 0.74 15.25 -10.49
CA ASP A 52 1.13 16.58 -10.95
C ASP A 52 0.00 17.63 -10.75
N SER A 53 -1.27 17.22 -10.88
CA SER A 53 -2.42 18.09 -10.64
C SER A 53 -2.66 18.36 -9.15
N LEU A 54 -2.14 17.50 -8.28
CA LEU A 54 -2.16 17.67 -6.82
C LEU A 54 -1.00 18.55 -6.32
N GLY A 55 -0.16 19.05 -7.23
CA GLY A 55 0.99 19.88 -6.89
C GLY A 55 2.26 19.09 -6.55
N ILE A 56 2.26 17.77 -6.78
CA ILE A 56 3.46 16.94 -6.62
C ILE A 56 4.40 17.22 -7.81
N THR A 57 5.51 17.90 -7.53
CA THR A 57 6.55 18.18 -8.52
C THR A 57 7.60 17.06 -8.58
N SER A 58 8.55 17.16 -9.51
CA SER A 58 9.68 16.23 -9.59
C SER A 58 10.52 16.20 -8.31
N LEU A 59 10.64 17.31 -7.59
CA LEU A 59 11.36 17.34 -6.31
C LEU A 59 10.56 16.65 -5.20
N ASP A 60 9.24 16.86 -5.18
CA ASP A 60 8.35 16.21 -4.22
C ASP A 60 8.26 14.70 -4.47
N ARG A 61 8.44 14.24 -5.71
CA ARG A 61 8.53 12.80 -6.04
C ARG A 61 9.72 12.12 -5.39
N ILE A 62 10.85 12.82 -5.19
CA ILE A 62 12.02 12.28 -4.49
C ILE A 62 11.70 12.11 -3.00
N GLU A 63 10.99 13.08 -2.39
CA GLU A 63 10.54 12.94 -1.01
C GLU A 63 9.45 11.85 -0.88
N LEU A 64 8.54 11.76 -1.85
CA LEU A 64 7.51 10.73 -1.93
C LEU A 64 8.13 9.33 -1.93
N THR A 65 9.22 9.08 -2.68
CA THR A 65 9.98 7.82 -2.62
C THR A 65 10.33 7.47 -1.18
N ILE A 66 10.99 8.37 -0.47
CA ILE A 66 11.48 8.14 0.90
C ILE A 66 10.30 7.89 1.85
N ARG A 67 9.25 8.72 1.77
CA ARG A 67 8.06 8.60 2.64
C ARG A 67 7.32 7.28 2.40
N ILE A 68 7.21 6.84 1.15
CA ILE A 68 6.60 5.55 0.83
C ILE A 68 7.42 4.42 1.45
N GLU A 69 8.75 4.42 1.29
CA GLU A 69 9.60 3.38 1.87
C GLU A 69 9.48 3.33 3.41
N GLU A 70 9.47 4.50 4.06
CA GLU A 70 9.31 4.63 5.52
C GLU A 70 7.93 4.16 6.00
N HIS A 71 6.84 4.54 5.31
CA HIS A 71 5.47 4.24 5.73
C HIS A 71 5.02 2.81 5.39
N PHE A 72 5.51 2.26 4.29
CA PHE A 72 5.12 0.93 3.82
C PHE A 72 6.14 -0.16 4.15
N GLY A 73 7.39 0.20 4.44
CA GLY A 73 8.43 -0.74 4.86
C GLY A 73 9.04 -1.58 3.74
N PHE A 74 8.77 -1.24 2.46
CA PHE A 74 9.41 -1.85 1.31
C PHE A 74 10.44 -0.91 0.68
N ARG A 75 11.31 -1.45 -0.18
CA ARG A 75 12.26 -0.63 -0.97
C ARG A 75 11.71 -0.33 -2.37
N THR A 76 11.90 0.90 -2.82
CA THR A 76 11.54 1.40 -4.14
C THR A 76 12.72 2.16 -4.76
N THR A 77 12.51 2.67 -5.97
CA THR A 77 13.48 3.53 -6.65
C THR A 77 12.77 4.79 -7.11
N ASP A 78 13.49 5.89 -7.16
CA ASP A 78 12.96 7.16 -7.69
C ASP A 78 12.31 6.91 -9.06
N THR A 79 12.99 6.19 -9.96
CA THR A 79 12.48 5.87 -11.29
C THR A 79 11.10 5.19 -11.29
N ALA A 80 10.80 4.35 -10.29
CA ALA A 80 9.50 3.71 -10.17
C ALA A 80 8.43 4.71 -9.74
N VAL A 81 8.74 5.58 -8.77
CA VAL A 81 7.82 6.63 -8.28
C VAL A 81 7.60 7.73 -9.32
N PHE A 82 8.64 8.06 -10.11
CA PHE A 82 8.54 8.97 -11.25
C PHE A 82 7.67 8.43 -12.39
N ALA A 83 7.53 7.11 -12.52
CA ALA A 83 6.66 6.49 -13.52
C ALA A 83 5.17 6.53 -13.13
N LEU A 84 4.84 6.80 -11.86
CA LEU A 84 3.46 6.90 -11.39
C LEU A 84 2.81 8.20 -11.89
N GLU A 85 1.61 8.13 -12.46
CA GLU A 85 0.93 9.32 -12.96
C GLU A 85 -0.21 9.75 -12.05
N THR A 86 -0.90 8.80 -11.42
CA THR A 86 -2.12 9.00 -10.64
C THR A 86 -2.01 8.49 -9.21
N VAL A 87 -2.95 8.92 -8.37
CA VAL A 87 -3.08 8.40 -7.00
C VAL A 87 -3.39 6.90 -7.02
N GLN A 88 -4.21 6.42 -7.97
CA GLN A 88 -4.47 4.99 -8.13
C GLN A 88 -3.16 4.23 -8.44
N ASP A 89 -2.32 4.73 -9.34
CA ASP A 89 -1.04 4.07 -9.66
C ASP A 89 -0.17 3.91 -8.41
N LEU A 90 -0.16 4.94 -7.54
CA LEU A 90 0.57 4.90 -6.26
C LEU A 90 0.00 3.84 -5.31
N ILE A 91 -1.31 3.75 -5.19
CA ILE A 91 -1.98 2.75 -4.35
C ILE A 91 -1.65 1.35 -4.86
N ASP A 92 -1.85 1.10 -6.16
CA ASP A 92 -1.59 -0.19 -6.80
C ASP A 92 -0.11 -0.58 -6.66
N TYR A 93 0.79 0.39 -6.84
CA TYR A 93 2.22 0.18 -6.65
C TYR A 93 2.55 -0.24 -5.22
N ALA A 94 1.98 0.46 -4.22
CA ALA A 94 2.22 0.18 -2.81
C ALA A 94 1.63 -1.17 -2.38
N GLU A 95 0.45 -1.53 -2.88
CA GLU A 95 -0.16 -2.85 -2.66
C GLU A 95 0.74 -3.96 -3.21
N HIS A 96 1.12 -3.86 -4.48
CA HIS A 96 1.90 -4.89 -5.14
C HIS A 96 3.30 -5.06 -4.52
N LYS A 97 3.90 -3.97 -4.00
CA LYS A 97 5.19 -4.04 -3.30
C LYS A 97 5.06 -4.54 -1.86
N GLY A 98 3.99 -4.18 -1.16
CA GLY A 98 3.72 -4.62 0.21
C GLY A 98 3.41 -6.12 0.31
N GLU A 99 2.85 -6.72 -0.74
CA GLU A 99 2.58 -8.17 -0.80
C GLU A 99 3.84 -9.04 -1.01
N GLN A 100 4.95 -8.44 -1.47
CA GLN A 100 6.19 -9.16 -1.78
C GLN A 100 7.17 -9.22 -0.60
N HIS A 101 6.70 -8.92 0.62
CA HIS A 101 7.48 -8.86 1.85
C HIS A 101 7.04 -9.91 2.88
#